data_AF-A0A0L0QQM0-F1
#
_entry.id   AF-A0A0L0QQM0-F1
#
_cell.length_a   1.000
_cell.length_b   1.000
_cell.length_c   1.000
_cell.angle_alpha   90.00
_cell.angle_beta   90.00
_cell.angle_gamma   90.00
#
_symmetry.space_group_name_H-M   'P 1'
#
loop_
_entity.id
_entity.type
_entity.pdbx_description
1 polymer ?
#
loop_
_entity_poly.entity_id
_entity_poly.type
_entity_poly.pdbx_seq_one_letter_code
_entity_poly.pdbx_strand_id
1 'polypeptide(L)'
;MKSIPESFKELGFTVGIPKNREGEKHSFYQAYVKDLSKNTSLIVEGYRRQGYSTYRFSFYKATYIDNGKKINEKVYLENASPLEVLQRVTSFVDYIERSS
;
A
#
# COMPACT_ATOMS: atom_id res chain seq x y z
N MET A 1 19.10 2.01 -10.18
CA MET A 1 17.66 2.31 -9.98
C MET A 1 17.22 1.47 -8.79
N LYS A 2 16.66 2.08 -7.73
CA LYS A 2 16.20 1.33 -6.54
C LYS A 2 15.01 0.45 -6.92
N SER A 3 14.90 -0.73 -6.33
CA SER A 3 13.73 -1.58 -6.52
C SER A 3 12.50 -1.01 -5.80
N ILE A 4 11.30 -1.35 -6.27
CA ILE A 4 10.04 -0.92 -5.64
C ILE A 4 9.99 -1.26 -4.12
N PRO A 5 10.35 -2.48 -3.68
CA PRO A 5 10.40 -2.80 -2.26
C PRO A 5 11.39 -1.93 -1.47
N GLU A 6 12.57 -1.65 -2.01
CA GLU A 6 13.55 -0.77 -1.36
C GLU A 6 13.00 0.65 -1.20
N SER A 7 12.34 1.17 -2.24
CA SER A 7 11.73 2.50 -2.18
C SER A 7 10.64 2.58 -1.11
N PHE A 8 9.76 1.57 -0.98
CA PHE A 8 8.75 1.56 0.08
C PHE A 8 9.35 1.35 1.47
N LYS A 9 10.43 0.55 1.59
CA LYS A 9 11.16 0.38 2.85
C LYS A 9 11.74 1.71 3.35
N GLU A 10 12.31 2.53 2.46
CA GLU A 10 12.83 3.86 2.81
C GLU A 10 11.74 4.84 3.25
N LEU A 11 10.52 4.70 2.71
CA LEU A 11 9.35 5.45 3.17
C LEU A 11 8.74 4.91 4.48
N GLY A 12 9.40 3.92 5.11
CA GLY A 12 8.98 3.33 6.38
C GLY A 12 7.83 2.33 6.27
N PHE A 13 7.61 1.74 5.10
CA PHE A 13 6.68 0.62 4.96
C PHE A 13 7.37 -0.69 5.35
N THR A 14 6.65 -1.55 6.08
CA THR A 14 6.97 -2.97 6.20
C THR A 14 6.78 -3.64 4.84
N VAL A 15 7.82 -4.34 4.40
CA VAL A 15 7.85 -5.09 3.13
C VAL A 15 7.79 -6.59 3.39
N GLY A 16 7.38 -7.38 2.39
CA GLY A 16 7.33 -8.85 2.53
C GLY A 16 6.10 -9.36 3.28
N ILE A 17 5.00 -8.60 3.27
CA ILE A 17 3.74 -9.01 3.89
C ILE A 17 3.17 -10.23 3.12
N PRO A 18 2.76 -11.30 3.83
CA PRO A 18 2.24 -12.51 3.20
C PRO A 18 0.99 -12.25 2.37
N LYS A 19 0.87 -12.96 1.25
CA LYS A 19 -0.16 -12.79 0.20
C LYS A 19 -1.62 -12.96 0.65
N ASN A 20 -1.82 -13.57 1.81
CA ASN A 20 -3.14 -13.90 2.34
C ASN A 20 -3.28 -13.20 3.69
N ARG A 21 -3.77 -11.96 3.70
CA ARG A 21 -4.37 -11.39 4.92
C ARG A 21 -5.78 -11.93 5.03
N GLU A 22 -6.11 -12.53 6.17
CA GLU A 22 -7.45 -13.07 6.43
C GLU A 22 -8.53 -12.01 6.15
N GLY A 23 -9.52 -12.37 5.34
CA GLY A 23 -10.68 -11.53 5.02
C GLY A 23 -10.59 -10.70 3.73
N GLU A 24 -9.50 -10.75 2.98
CA GLU A 24 -9.38 -10.00 1.72
C GLU A 24 -9.73 -10.83 0.47
N LYS A 25 -10.54 -10.23 -0.40
CA LYS A 25 -11.09 -10.86 -1.61
C LYS A 25 -10.12 -10.83 -2.81
N HIS A 26 -9.00 -10.11 -2.67
CA HIS A 26 -8.07 -9.82 -3.76
C HIS A 26 -6.76 -10.59 -3.56
N SER A 27 -6.35 -11.34 -4.59
CA SER A 27 -5.01 -11.93 -4.62
C SER A 27 -3.97 -10.86 -4.95
N PHE A 28 -3.27 -10.36 -3.93
CA PHE A 28 -2.09 -9.53 -4.13
C PHE A 28 -0.82 -10.40 -4.15
N TYR A 29 0.14 -9.98 -4.97
CA TYR A 29 1.44 -10.65 -5.07
C TYR A 29 2.49 -9.99 -4.19
N GLN A 30 2.30 -8.70 -3.91
CA GLN A 30 3.16 -7.88 -3.07
C GLN A 30 2.26 -6.97 -2.23
N ALA A 31 2.56 -6.83 -0.95
CA ALA A 31 1.91 -5.87 -0.09
C ALA A 31 2.95 -5.15 0.77
N TYR A 32 2.72 -3.85 0.97
CA TYR A 32 3.54 -2.97 1.78
C TYR A 32 2.62 -2.19 2.70
N VAL A 33 2.98 -2.10 3.98
CA VAL A 33 2.12 -1.51 5.01
C VAL A 33 2.92 -0.52 5.85
N LYS A 34 2.38 0.66 6.08
CA LYS A 34 2.92 1.64 7.04
C LYS A 34 1.82 2.01 8.01
N ASP A 35 2.00 1.69 9.28
CA ASP A 35 1.03 2.03 10.32
C ASP A 35 1.11 3.52 10.66
N LEU A 36 -0.05 4.18 10.68
CA LEU A 36 -0.21 5.56 11.14
C LEU A 36 -0.65 5.61 12.61
N SER A 37 -1.37 4.59 13.06
CA SER A 37 -1.77 4.38 14.46
C SER A 37 -2.06 2.90 14.69
N LYS A 38 -2.40 2.50 15.93
CA LYS A 38 -2.79 1.12 16.28
C LYS A 38 -3.82 0.52 15.32
N ASN A 39 -4.74 1.35 14.83
CA ASN A 39 -5.92 0.92 14.09
C ASN A 39 -5.98 1.52 12.68
N THR A 40 -4.93 2.16 12.18
CA THR A 40 -4.95 2.81 10.86
C THR A 40 -3.62 2.64 10.16
N SER A 41 -3.67 2.18 8.92
CA SER A 41 -2.49 1.90 8.12
C SER A 41 -2.64 2.44 6.69
N LEU A 42 -1.52 2.84 6.12
CA LEU A 42 -1.36 3.01 4.68
C LEU A 42 -0.99 1.66 4.07
N ILE A 43 -1.63 1.31 2.97
CA ILE A 43 -1.48 0.01 2.32
C ILE A 43 -1.23 0.23 0.84
N VAL A 44 -0.20 -0.45 0.34
CA VAL A 44 0.10 -0.54 -1.08
C VAL A 44 0.11 -2.01 -1.48
N GLU A 45 -0.73 -2.35 -2.45
CA GLU A 45 -0.88 -3.72 -2.95
C GLU A 45 -0.49 -3.79 -4.42
N GLY A 46 0.41 -4.71 -4.75
CA GLY A 46 0.84 -5.02 -6.10
C GLY A 46 0.23 -6.31 -6.61
N TYR A 47 -0.34 -6.27 -7.81
CA TYR A 47 -0.93 -7.43 -8.47
C TYR A 47 -0.56 -7.52 -9.96
N ARG A 48 -0.55 -8.75 -10.49
CA ARG A 48 -0.43 -8.97 -11.94
C ARG A 48 -1.82 -8.82 -12.56
N ARG A 49 -1.90 -8.09 -13.67
CA ARG A 49 -3.14 -7.90 -14.44
C ARG A 49 -2.86 -8.19 -15.91
N GLN A 50 -3.73 -8.97 -16.54
CA GLN A 50 -3.64 -9.25 -17.98
C GLN A 50 -3.67 -7.95 -18.78
N GLY A 51 -2.86 -7.88 -19.85
CA GLY A 51 -2.73 -6.68 -20.69
C GLY A 51 -1.65 -5.68 -20.21
N TYR A 52 -1.03 -5.91 -19.05
CA TYR A 52 0.09 -5.09 -18.57
C TYR A 52 1.38 -5.93 -18.48
N SER A 53 2.50 -5.35 -18.93
CA SER A 53 3.83 -5.97 -18.83
C SER A 53 4.42 -5.91 -17.42
N THR A 54 3.96 -4.97 -16.60
CA THR A 54 4.42 -4.73 -15.23
C THR A 54 3.32 -4.98 -14.20
N TYR A 55 3.70 -5.07 -12.92
CA TYR A 55 2.73 -5.05 -11.83
C TYR A 55 1.90 -3.78 -11.85
N ARG A 56 0.64 -3.90 -11.47
CA ARG A 56 -0.22 -2.77 -11.14
C ARG A 56 -0.36 -2.66 -9.63
N PHE A 57 -0.53 -1.44 -9.16
CA PHE A 57 -0.60 -1.17 -7.74
C PHE A 57 -1.83 -0.35 -7.37
N SER A 58 -2.35 -0.63 -6.18
CA SER A 58 -3.33 0.22 -5.50
C SER A 58 -2.72 0.79 -4.23
N PHE A 59 -3.10 2.01 -3.88
CA PHE A 59 -2.68 2.70 -2.66
C PHE A 59 -3.90 3.26 -1.96
N TYR A 60 -4.06 2.90 -0.69
CA TYR A 60 -5.21 3.28 0.11
C TYR A 60 -4.86 3.39 1.59
N LYS A 61 -5.71 4.08 2.35
CA LYS A 61 -5.68 4.09 3.82
C LYS A 61 -6.81 3.21 4.33
N ALA A 62 -6.48 2.28 5.23
CA ALA A 62 -7.44 1.44 5.91
C ALA A 62 -7.52 1.79 7.40
N THR A 63 -8.73 1.75 7.95
CA THR A 63 -8.98 1.83 9.39
C THR A 63 -9.64 0.55 9.86
N TYR A 64 -9.11 -0.02 10.93
CA TYR A 64 -9.49 -1.29 11.53
C TYR A 64 -10.14 -1.08 12.90
N ILE A 65 -10.92 -2.04 13.35
CA ILE A 65 -11.31 -2.16 14.77
C ILE A 65 -10.42 -3.19 15.48
N ASP A 66 -10.39 -3.13 16.81
CA ASP A 66 -9.82 -4.22 17.61
C ASP A 66 -10.48 -5.54 17.16
N ASN A 67 -9.67 -6.54 16.81
CA ASN A 67 -9.97 -7.78 16.05
C ASN A 67 -9.64 -7.73 14.54
N GLY A 68 -8.97 -6.69 14.05
CA GLY A 68 -8.39 -6.68 12.70
C GLY A 68 -9.39 -6.55 11.55
N LYS A 69 -10.68 -6.34 11.86
CA LYS A 69 -11.71 -6.13 10.84
C LYS A 69 -11.58 -4.71 10.27
N LYS A 70 -11.43 -4.62 8.94
CA LYS A 70 -11.44 -3.35 8.19
C LYS A 70 -12.85 -2.76 8.23
N ILE A 71 -12.98 -1.52 8.73
CA ILE A 71 -14.26 -0.80 8.82
C ILE A 71 -14.35 0.40 7.88
N ASN A 72 -13.21 0.93 7.44
CA ASN A 72 -13.16 2.01 6.48
C ASN A 72 -11.95 1.87 5.56
N GLU A 73 -12.13 2.24 4.31
CA GLU A 73 -11.10 2.27 3.29
C GLU A 73 -11.23 3.55 2.47
N LYS A 74 -10.14 4.33 2.40
CA LYS A 74 -10.04 5.47 1.50
C LYS A 74 -8.99 5.17 0.44
N VAL A 75 -9.46 4.91 -0.76
CA VAL A 75 -8.62 4.65 -1.93
C VAL A 75 -8.07 5.96 -2.50
N TYR A 76 -6.76 6.02 -2.71
CA TYR A 76 -6.08 7.19 -3.28
C TYR A 76 -5.59 6.97 -4.70
N LEU A 77 -5.37 5.72 -5.08
CA LEU A 77 -4.91 5.31 -6.39
C LEU A 77 -5.22 3.83 -6.60
N GLU A 78 -5.65 3.45 -7.81
CA GLU A 78 -5.88 2.05 -8.18
C GLU A 78 -5.33 1.77 -9.57
N ASN A 79 -4.97 0.51 -9.81
CA ASN A 79 -4.51 0.05 -11.10
C ASN A 79 -3.40 0.94 -11.69
N ALA A 80 -2.46 1.41 -10.87
CA ALA A 80 -1.40 2.32 -11.27
C ALA A 80 -0.09 1.60 -11.59
N SER A 81 0.76 2.24 -12.40
CA SER A 81 2.09 1.74 -12.70
C SER A 81 2.99 1.84 -11.48
N PRO A 82 4.13 1.12 -11.45
CA PRO A 82 5.09 1.23 -10.36
C PRO A 82 5.55 2.68 -10.10
N LEU A 83 5.73 3.48 -11.16
CA LEU A 83 6.17 4.86 -11.05
C LEU A 83 5.08 5.77 -10.47
N GLU A 84 3.85 5.64 -10.98
CA GLU A 84 2.70 6.43 -10.52
C GLU A 84 2.40 6.19 -9.04
N VAL A 85 2.41 4.92 -8.60
CA VAL A 85 2.17 4.61 -7.19
C VAL A 85 3.29 5.13 -6.30
N LEU A 86 4.56 5.03 -6.72
CA LEU A 86 5.67 5.52 -5.94
C LEU A 86 5.59 7.02 -5.75
N GLN A 87 5.36 7.77 -6.84
CA GLN A 87 5.17 9.22 -6.79
C GLN A 87 4.02 9.60 -5.85
N ARG A 88 2.87 8.93 -5.98
CA ARG A 88 1.69 9.22 -5.17
C ARG A 88 1.91 8.94 -3.68
N VAL A 89 2.55 7.83 -3.36
CA VAL A 89 2.85 7.44 -1.97
C VAL A 89 3.88 8.39 -1.37
N THR A 90 4.97 8.71 -2.07
CA THR A 90 5.97 9.69 -1.61
C THR A 90 5.33 11.03 -1.30
N SER A 91 4.56 11.60 -2.23
CA SER A 91 3.88 12.88 -2.00
C SER A 91 2.91 12.83 -0.81
N PHE A 92 2.24 11.69 -0.59
CA PHE A 92 1.34 11.53 0.55
C PHE A 92 2.11 11.46 1.88
N VAL A 93 3.20 10.68 1.93
CA VAL A 93 4.06 10.55 3.12
C VAL A 93 4.67 11.91 3.47
N ASP A 94 5.22 12.62 2.49
CA ASP A 94 5.78 13.96 2.70
C ASP A 94 4.72 14.94 3.27
N TYR A 95 3.47 14.85 2.78
CA TYR A 95 2.38 15.70 3.26
C TYR A 95 2.02 15.43 4.72
N ILE A 96 1.92 14.16 5.13
CA ILE A 96 1.59 13.81 6.52
C ILE A 96 2.73 14.16 7.47
N GLU A 97 3.99 13.98 7.07
CA GLU A 97 5.17 14.26 7.89
C GLU A 97 5.37 15.76 8.11
N ARG A 98 5.00 16.60 7.13
CA ARG A 98 5.01 18.06 7.29
C ARG A 98 3.86 18.61 8.14
N SER A 99 2.80 17.82 8.30
CA SER A 99 1.58 18.23 9.00
C SER A 99 1.51 17.68 10.43
N SER A 100 2.55 16.95 10.86
CA SER A 100 2.70 16.36 12.21
C SER A 100 3.69 17.19 13.04
#